data_AF-K0NHZ2-F1
#
_entry.id   AF-K0NHZ2-F1
#
_cell.length_a   1.000
_cell.length_b   1.000
_cell.length_c   1.000
_cell.angle_alpha   90.00
_cell.angle_beta   90.00
_cell.angle_gamma   90.00
#
_symmetry.space_group_name_H-M   'P 1'
#
loop_
_entity.id
_entity.type
_entity.pdbx_description
1 polymer ?
#
loop_
_entity_poly.entity_id
_entity_poly.type
_entity_poly.pdbx_seq_one_letter_code
_entity_poly.pdbx_strand_id
1 'polypeptide(L)'
;MSDPDFTIIRLGKDSVAAIHTLDSFHNSPDKPVNFSVTCTQVPLAVETGYYCFICLGSDNSKGAPTEWNKGLRAFGKILEKTGGPKWKDRWEIKIEVKVILTDSISHRDFLARAPKEYYWFSGIPMIGISSYSNQTVQQIKSADDPTQNVRALFSGISAVNTEFKIQIQKHYNELCYLFDYETPEEKYEGQDSPAEYYGWDEYPLDSVFVRKEQRTVNEVVKRINKGRFVLNPDFQRDFVWDLKKQSRLIESCLMRIPLPVLYVAEAKDGKIIVVDGLQRLSTFTNFLNNKFAIKNISPNPNESGGNGFIGKRFKDLSITLQERIEDTQLTLYILDANAPERAKLDIFERVNSGEILTRQQMRNCLFTGQATKWLKKASKSKSFLKVTDGSISSKTMRDREVINRFCAFHLLGTDHYTQSDMDGFLARALEKMNTLNEQELDELFQIFEHSMEMNYVLFGRHAFRKSLSAKYQWSARSVINISLFDVCSVLLSDIEEDLIKTNSDSLKRAIKHLFEDYEFIQAITIGTNSVNKVNIRFKKMRDAISEII
;
A
#
# COMPACT_ATOMS: atom_id res chain seq x y z
N MET A 1 -2.16 10.92 31.59
CA MET A 1 -2.47 9.80 32.51
C MET A 1 -2.05 8.53 31.80
N SER A 2 -1.34 7.62 32.46
CA SER A 2 -1.13 6.27 31.93
C SER A 2 -2.48 5.59 31.79
N ASP A 3 -2.71 4.89 30.68
CA ASP A 3 -3.92 4.09 30.50
C ASP A 3 -3.98 3.04 31.65
N PRO A 4 -5.18 2.73 32.18
CA PRO A 4 -5.32 1.71 33.22
C PRO A 4 -4.90 0.34 32.67
N ASP A 5 -4.51 -0.58 33.55
CA ASP A 5 -4.13 -1.92 33.13
C ASP A 5 -5.36 -2.76 32.72
N PHE A 6 -5.21 -3.48 31.61
CA PHE A 6 -6.24 -4.35 31.05
C PHE A 6 -5.78 -5.81 31.00
N THR A 7 -6.74 -6.71 31.17
CA THR A 7 -6.53 -8.16 31.15
C THR A 7 -7.52 -8.84 30.21
N ILE A 8 -7.15 -9.99 29.66
CA ILE A 8 -8.04 -10.91 28.97
C ILE A 8 -8.23 -12.15 29.81
N ILE A 9 -9.49 -12.53 29.98
CA ILE A 9 -9.91 -13.74 30.68
C ILE A 9 -10.63 -14.65 29.69
N ARG A 10 -10.02 -15.80 29.42
CA ARG A 10 -10.57 -16.84 28.55
C ARG A 10 -11.38 -17.84 29.37
N LEU A 11 -12.68 -17.91 29.13
CA LEU A 11 -13.53 -18.96 29.69
C LEU A 11 -13.48 -20.20 28.79
N GLY A 12 -13.30 -21.38 29.37
CA GLY A 12 -13.24 -22.65 28.62
C GLY A 12 -13.94 -23.76 29.38
N LYS A 13 -13.44 -24.99 29.23
CA LYS A 13 -14.01 -26.21 29.83
C LYS A 13 -14.30 -26.12 31.33
N ASP A 14 -13.46 -25.38 32.07
CA ASP A 14 -13.55 -25.26 33.53
C ASP A 14 -14.48 -24.10 33.97
N SER A 15 -15.17 -23.45 33.03
CA SER A 15 -16.02 -22.28 33.28
C SER A 15 -17.34 -22.31 32.49
N VAL A 16 -17.80 -23.49 32.08
CA VAL A 16 -19.01 -23.68 31.24
C VAL A 16 -20.26 -23.03 31.85
N ALA A 17 -20.45 -23.10 33.17
CA ALA A 17 -21.58 -22.43 33.84
C ALA A 17 -21.55 -20.90 33.67
N ALA A 18 -20.37 -20.29 33.77
CA ALA A 18 -20.19 -18.84 33.54
C ALA A 18 -20.41 -18.51 32.05
N ILE A 19 -19.97 -19.39 31.14
CA ILE A 19 -20.22 -19.24 29.70
C ILE A 19 -21.73 -19.20 29.42
N HIS A 20 -22.50 -20.20 29.86
CA HIS A 20 -23.96 -20.20 29.65
C HIS A 20 -24.65 -19.00 30.30
N THR A 21 -24.16 -18.57 31.46
CA THR A 21 -24.69 -17.38 32.12
C THR A 21 -24.50 -16.14 31.24
N LEU A 22 -23.30 -15.91 30.70
CA LEU A 22 -23.02 -14.77 29.82
C LEU A 22 -23.65 -14.91 28.43
N ASP A 23 -23.76 -16.12 27.90
CA ASP A 23 -24.33 -16.39 26.59
C ASP A 23 -25.85 -16.16 26.57
N SER A 24 -26.53 -16.34 27.70
CA SER A 24 -27.98 -16.09 27.83
C SER A 24 -28.38 -14.61 27.76
N PHE A 25 -27.43 -13.68 27.86
CA PHE A 25 -27.68 -12.25 27.74
C PHE A 25 -27.43 -11.74 26.32
N HIS A 26 -28.42 -11.10 25.71
CA HIS A 26 -28.26 -10.40 24.42
C HIS A 26 -28.07 -8.88 24.57
N ASN A 27 -28.02 -8.39 25.81
CA ASN A 27 -27.76 -7.00 26.17
C ASN A 27 -27.11 -6.95 27.55
N SER A 28 -26.52 -5.79 27.90
CA SER A 28 -25.94 -5.60 29.23
C SER A 28 -27.02 -5.68 30.32
N PRO A 29 -26.75 -6.40 31.44
CA PRO A 29 -27.75 -6.67 32.46
C PRO A 29 -27.98 -5.47 33.38
N ASP A 30 -29.19 -5.34 33.94
CA ASP A 30 -29.51 -4.27 34.91
C ASP A 30 -28.73 -4.41 36.22
N LYS A 31 -28.38 -5.65 36.60
CA LYS A 31 -27.53 -5.96 37.76
C LYS A 31 -26.25 -6.63 37.29
N PRO A 32 -25.08 -6.31 37.88
CA PRO A 32 -23.82 -6.93 37.51
C PRO A 32 -23.86 -8.45 37.68
N VAL A 33 -23.24 -9.17 36.75
CA VAL A 33 -23.08 -10.62 36.80
C VAL A 33 -21.73 -10.94 37.44
N ASN A 34 -21.75 -11.68 38.54
CA ASN A 34 -20.55 -12.06 39.28
C ASN A 34 -20.28 -13.55 39.16
N PHE A 35 -19.04 -13.92 38.89
CA PHE A 35 -18.60 -15.32 38.92
C PHE A 35 -17.12 -15.43 39.26
N SER A 36 -16.70 -16.62 39.71
CA SER A 36 -15.30 -16.95 39.97
C SER A 36 -14.74 -17.84 38.86
N VAL A 37 -13.48 -17.60 38.48
CA VAL A 37 -12.72 -18.46 37.58
C VAL A 37 -11.54 -19.03 38.36
N THR A 38 -11.46 -20.36 38.40
CA THR A 38 -10.26 -21.04 38.89
C THR A 38 -9.28 -21.22 37.73
N CYS A 39 -8.02 -20.81 37.91
CA CYS A 39 -6.98 -21.00 36.91
C CYS A 39 -5.59 -21.17 37.53
N THR A 40 -4.60 -21.42 36.67
CA THR A 40 -3.16 -21.44 37.02
C THR A 40 -2.44 -20.50 36.05
N GLN A 41 -1.15 -20.24 36.25
CA GLN A 41 -0.35 -19.40 35.34
C GLN A 41 -0.87 -17.96 35.23
N VAL A 42 -1.36 -17.40 36.35
CA VAL A 42 -1.82 -16.01 36.40
C VAL A 42 -0.60 -15.09 36.54
N PRO A 43 -0.44 -14.07 35.68
CA PRO A 43 0.65 -13.10 35.85
C PRO A 43 0.60 -12.43 37.23
N LEU A 44 1.77 -12.29 37.87
CA LEU A 44 1.87 -11.67 39.19
C LEU A 44 1.38 -10.22 39.18
N ALA A 45 1.64 -9.49 38.09
CA ALA A 45 1.24 -8.10 37.89
C ALA A 45 -0.28 -7.86 37.78
N VAL A 46 -1.11 -8.90 37.61
CA VAL A 46 -2.57 -8.72 37.58
C VAL A 46 -3.08 -8.47 38.99
N GLU A 47 -3.68 -7.31 39.25
CA GLU A 47 -4.16 -6.91 40.57
C GLU A 47 -5.69 -6.76 40.63
N THR A 48 -6.23 -6.70 41.84
CA THR A 48 -7.63 -6.33 42.08
C THR A 48 -7.91 -4.93 41.54
N GLY A 49 -9.04 -4.75 40.86
CA GLY A 49 -9.45 -3.47 40.27
C GLY A 49 -9.10 -3.33 38.79
N TYR A 50 -8.28 -4.22 38.22
CA TYR A 50 -7.98 -4.24 36.79
C TYR A 50 -9.25 -4.49 35.97
N TYR A 51 -9.32 -3.85 34.80
CA TYR A 51 -10.38 -4.10 33.83
C TYR A 51 -10.10 -5.37 33.04
N CYS A 52 -11.14 -6.13 32.72
CA CYS A 52 -10.98 -7.38 32.00
C CYS A 52 -11.97 -7.54 30.85
N PHE A 53 -11.44 -7.97 29.70
CA PHE A 53 -12.19 -8.48 28.57
C PHE A 53 -12.40 -9.99 28.72
N ILE A 54 -13.62 -10.46 28.50
CA ILE A 54 -13.99 -11.87 28.67
C ILE A 54 -14.21 -12.48 27.29
N CYS A 55 -13.42 -13.52 27.00
CA CYS A 55 -13.51 -14.26 25.75
C CYS A 55 -14.07 -15.67 26.01
N LEU A 56 -15.11 -16.05 25.26
CA LEU A 56 -15.64 -17.41 25.25
C LEU A 56 -14.75 -18.29 24.37
N GLY A 57 -14.07 -19.25 24.98
CA GLY A 57 -13.27 -20.27 24.32
C GLY A 57 -14.03 -21.56 24.07
N SER A 58 -13.31 -22.59 23.64
CA SER A 58 -13.85 -23.95 23.53
C SER A 58 -13.82 -24.68 24.87
N ASP A 59 -14.83 -25.53 25.08
CA ASP A 59 -14.92 -26.50 26.18
C ASP A 59 -14.21 -27.83 25.88
N ASN A 60 -13.69 -28.00 24.68
CA ASN A 60 -13.08 -29.23 24.22
C ASN A 60 -11.67 -28.99 23.66
N SER A 61 -10.81 -30.00 23.79
CA SER A 61 -9.42 -29.95 23.33
C SER A 61 -9.27 -30.28 21.84
N LYS A 62 -10.36 -30.62 21.14
CA LYS A 62 -10.35 -31.15 19.77
C LYS A 62 -10.85 -30.16 18.72
N GLY A 63 -11.22 -28.94 19.11
CA GLY A 63 -11.70 -27.91 18.18
C GLY A 63 -13.09 -28.16 17.62
N ALA A 64 -13.89 -29.02 18.26
CA ALA A 64 -15.27 -29.26 17.87
C ALA A 64 -16.12 -27.98 18.06
N PRO A 65 -17.18 -27.78 17.26
CA PRO A 65 -18.14 -26.69 17.47
C PRO A 65 -18.71 -26.73 18.89
N THR A 66 -18.82 -25.54 19.49
CA THR A 66 -19.47 -25.34 20.80
C THR A 66 -20.93 -24.93 20.59
N GLU A 67 -21.75 -25.07 21.64
CA GLU A 67 -23.14 -24.59 21.61
C GLU A 67 -23.23 -23.05 21.57
N TRP A 68 -22.19 -22.35 22.02
CA TRP A 68 -22.05 -20.90 21.97
C TRP A 68 -21.06 -20.45 20.89
N ASN A 69 -21.18 -19.18 20.49
CA ASN A 69 -20.22 -18.53 19.61
C ASN A 69 -18.95 -18.14 20.38
N LYS A 70 -17.79 -18.57 19.88
CA LYS A 70 -16.48 -18.23 20.46
C LYS A 70 -16.07 -16.82 20.07
N GLY A 71 -15.42 -16.11 20.99
CA GLY A 71 -14.95 -14.75 20.75
C GLY A 71 -15.05 -13.86 21.98
N LEU A 72 -14.80 -12.57 21.79
CA LEU A 72 -14.98 -11.57 22.84
C LEU A 72 -16.47 -11.38 23.14
N ARG A 73 -16.88 -11.49 24.40
CA ARG A 73 -18.30 -11.47 24.80
C ARG A 73 -18.65 -10.40 25.82
N ALA A 74 -17.77 -10.08 26.75
CA ALA A 74 -18.12 -9.20 27.85
C ALA A 74 -16.93 -8.39 28.37
N PHE A 75 -17.23 -7.36 29.16
CA PHE A 75 -16.27 -6.46 29.79
C PHE A 75 -16.65 -6.22 31.26
N GLY A 76 -15.63 -6.22 32.12
CA GLY A 76 -15.80 -6.23 33.58
C GLY A 76 -14.58 -5.77 34.37
N LYS A 77 -14.60 -6.02 35.68
CA LYS A 77 -13.49 -5.76 36.61
C LYS A 77 -13.16 -7.00 37.45
N ILE A 78 -11.90 -7.14 37.81
CA ILE A 78 -11.45 -8.12 38.80
C ILE A 78 -11.74 -7.58 40.20
N LEU A 79 -12.58 -8.29 40.97
CA LEU A 79 -12.95 -7.92 42.34
C LEU A 79 -11.97 -8.48 43.37
N GLU A 80 -11.57 -9.74 43.19
CA GLU A 80 -10.71 -10.44 44.14
C GLU A 80 -9.81 -11.41 43.37
N LYS A 81 -8.54 -11.52 43.81
CA LYS A 81 -7.56 -12.50 43.33
C LYS A 81 -6.96 -13.19 44.55
N THR A 82 -7.27 -14.47 44.75
CA THR A 82 -6.82 -15.26 45.90
C THR A 82 -6.09 -16.52 45.43
N GLY A 83 -4.97 -16.87 46.05
CA GLY A 83 -4.12 -17.98 45.60
C GLY A 83 -2.66 -17.88 46.07
N GLY A 84 -1.85 -18.87 45.70
CA GLY A 84 -0.43 -18.95 46.06
C GLY A 84 0.49 -18.22 45.06
N PRO A 85 1.64 -17.67 45.49
CA PRO A 85 2.45 -16.76 44.68
C PRO A 85 3.24 -17.44 43.54
N LYS A 86 3.24 -18.78 43.43
CA LYS A 86 4.02 -19.48 42.41
C LYS A 86 3.22 -19.61 41.10
N TRP A 87 3.95 -19.67 39.99
CA TRP A 87 3.37 -19.76 38.64
C TRP A 87 2.39 -20.91 38.42
N LYS A 88 2.58 -22.05 39.10
CA LYS A 88 1.72 -23.23 39.00
C LYS A 88 0.67 -23.32 40.10
N ASP A 89 0.63 -22.35 41.01
CA ASP A 89 -0.35 -22.35 42.08
C ASP A 89 -1.75 -22.11 41.51
N ARG A 90 -2.73 -22.66 42.20
CA ARG A 90 -4.14 -22.47 41.88
C ARG A 90 -4.56 -21.07 42.36
N TRP A 91 -5.13 -20.31 41.44
CA TRP A 91 -5.70 -18.99 41.68
C TRP A 91 -7.21 -19.05 41.49
N GLU A 92 -7.93 -18.32 42.33
CA GLU A 92 -9.34 -17.98 42.15
C GLU A 92 -9.44 -16.48 41.88
N ILE A 93 -10.10 -16.15 40.76
CA ILE A 93 -10.31 -14.77 40.34
C ILE A 93 -11.82 -14.51 40.28
N LYS A 94 -12.28 -13.60 41.12
CA LYS A 94 -13.68 -13.16 41.15
C LYS A 94 -13.85 -11.96 40.24
N ILE A 95 -14.82 -12.03 39.34
CA ILE A 95 -15.02 -11.05 38.27
C ILE A 95 -16.44 -10.49 38.37
N GLU A 96 -16.55 -9.17 38.22
CA GLU A 96 -17.82 -8.46 38.05
C GLU A 96 -17.96 -8.02 36.60
N VAL A 97 -19.04 -8.44 35.94
CA VAL A 97 -19.38 -8.07 34.56
C VAL A 97 -20.56 -7.12 34.57
N LYS A 98 -20.36 -5.93 33.98
CA LYS A 98 -21.42 -4.93 33.78
C LYS A 98 -21.80 -4.73 32.32
N VAL A 99 -20.90 -5.08 31.40
CA VAL A 99 -21.13 -4.89 29.96
C VAL A 99 -21.06 -6.25 29.26
N ILE A 100 -22.17 -6.65 28.66
CA ILE A 100 -22.28 -7.85 27.82
C ILE A 100 -22.64 -7.40 26.41
N LEU A 101 -21.86 -7.87 25.43
CA LEU A 101 -22.06 -7.60 24.01
C LEU A 101 -23.26 -8.40 23.49
N THR A 102 -23.92 -7.92 22.44
CA THR A 102 -25.11 -8.58 21.87
C THR A 102 -24.82 -10.00 21.41
N ASP A 103 -23.66 -10.18 20.76
CA ASP A 103 -23.09 -11.44 20.28
C ASP A 103 -21.59 -11.49 20.59
N SER A 104 -21.02 -12.71 20.63
CA SER A 104 -19.57 -12.89 20.67
C SER A 104 -18.92 -12.37 19.39
N ILE A 105 -17.92 -11.51 19.54
CA ILE A 105 -17.15 -10.96 18.42
C ILE A 105 -15.97 -11.88 18.12
N SER A 106 -15.94 -12.42 16.90
CA SER A 106 -14.80 -13.21 16.40
C SER A 106 -13.78 -12.32 15.69
N HIS A 107 -12.59 -12.88 15.44
CA HIS A 107 -11.58 -12.23 14.61
C HIS A 107 -12.07 -11.88 13.20
N ARG A 108 -13.05 -12.61 12.65
CA ARG A 108 -13.62 -12.37 11.32
C ARG A 108 -14.49 -11.14 11.33
N ASP A 109 -15.21 -10.91 12.43
CA ASP A 109 -16.07 -9.75 12.58
C ASP A 109 -15.25 -8.46 12.67
N PHE A 110 -14.13 -8.49 13.41
CA PHE A 110 -13.18 -7.39 13.42
C PHE A 110 -12.56 -7.14 12.05
N LEU A 111 -12.10 -8.18 11.35
CA LEU A 111 -11.57 -8.03 9.99
C LEU A 111 -12.61 -7.49 9.00
N ALA A 112 -13.89 -7.82 9.19
CA ALA A 112 -14.96 -7.37 8.31
C ALA A 112 -15.38 -5.91 8.56
N ARG A 113 -15.36 -5.44 9.83
CA ARG A 113 -15.95 -4.14 10.21
C ARG A 113 -14.95 -3.12 10.76
N ALA A 114 -13.79 -3.56 11.24
CA ALA A 114 -12.74 -2.74 11.84
C ALA A 114 -11.33 -3.19 11.39
N PRO A 115 -11.06 -3.38 10.09
CA PRO A 115 -9.78 -3.95 9.64
C PRO A 115 -8.58 -3.06 9.94
N LYS A 116 -8.76 -1.74 10.01
CA LYS A 116 -7.68 -0.78 10.27
C LYS A 116 -7.29 -0.81 11.75
N GLU A 117 -8.28 -0.79 12.62
CA GLU A 117 -8.10 -0.91 14.07
C GLU A 117 -7.53 -2.29 14.43
N TYR A 118 -8.01 -3.35 13.76
CA TYR A 118 -7.60 -4.73 14.02
C TYR A 118 -6.09 -4.93 13.96
N TYR A 119 -5.39 -4.27 13.04
CA TYR A 119 -3.94 -4.34 12.98
C TYR A 119 -3.29 -3.97 14.33
N TRP A 120 -3.74 -2.87 14.93
CA TRP A 120 -3.17 -2.29 16.14
C TRP A 120 -3.50 -3.05 17.42
N PHE A 121 -4.48 -3.97 17.38
CA PHE A 121 -4.76 -4.89 18.46
C PHE A 121 -4.56 -6.36 18.07
N SER A 122 -3.93 -6.64 16.92
CA SER A 122 -3.74 -7.99 16.39
C SER A 122 -2.75 -8.84 17.18
N GLY A 123 -1.93 -8.24 18.04
CA GLY A 123 -1.03 -8.91 18.98
C GLY A 123 -1.70 -9.26 20.30
N ILE A 124 -2.92 -8.77 20.56
CA ILE A 124 -3.65 -9.07 21.78
C ILE A 124 -4.00 -10.56 21.82
N PRO A 125 -3.59 -11.33 22.85
CA PRO A 125 -3.86 -12.76 22.90
C PRO A 125 -5.36 -13.08 22.83
N MET A 126 -5.70 -14.20 22.20
CA MET A 126 -7.09 -14.70 22.01
C MET A 126 -7.99 -13.88 21.07
N ILE A 127 -7.78 -12.56 20.95
CA ILE A 127 -8.51 -11.66 20.04
C ILE A 127 -7.78 -11.51 18.70
N GLY A 128 -6.46 -11.46 18.76
CA GLY A 128 -5.53 -11.28 17.65
C GLY A 128 -5.14 -12.55 16.90
N ILE A 129 -4.09 -12.44 16.07
CA ILE A 129 -3.64 -13.51 15.15
C ILE A 129 -2.97 -14.66 15.93
N SER A 130 -2.27 -14.36 17.03
CA SER A 130 -1.66 -15.34 17.93
C SER A 130 -2.67 -15.84 18.99
N SER A 131 -3.61 -16.69 18.57
CA SER A 131 -4.69 -17.21 19.43
C SER A 131 -4.36 -18.51 20.19
N TYR A 132 -3.10 -18.95 20.19
CA TYR A 132 -2.68 -20.27 20.73
C TYR A 132 -2.30 -20.30 22.22
N SER A 133 -2.62 -19.27 22.99
CA SER A 133 -2.30 -19.27 24.43
C SER A 133 -3.27 -20.15 25.23
N ASN A 134 -2.71 -21.12 25.96
CA ASN A 134 -3.45 -21.98 26.90
C ASN A 134 -3.69 -21.30 28.26
N GLN A 135 -3.22 -20.05 28.45
CA GLN A 135 -3.41 -19.32 29.69
C GLN A 135 -4.82 -18.73 29.77
N THR A 136 -5.48 -18.95 30.90
CA THR A 136 -6.81 -18.39 31.19
C THR A 136 -6.76 -16.88 31.36
N VAL A 137 -5.68 -16.34 31.91
CA VAL A 137 -5.57 -14.91 32.27
C VAL A 137 -4.30 -14.35 31.66
N GLN A 138 -4.43 -13.28 30.88
CA GLN A 138 -3.31 -12.64 30.18
C GLN A 138 -3.41 -11.13 30.29
N GLN A 139 -2.32 -10.46 30.67
CA GLN A 139 -2.27 -8.99 30.71
C GLN A 139 -2.06 -8.45 29.29
N ILE A 140 -2.75 -7.36 28.96
CA ILE A 140 -2.55 -6.61 27.71
C ILE A 140 -1.40 -5.62 27.94
N LYS A 141 -0.35 -5.71 27.13
CA LYS A 141 0.89 -4.94 27.31
C LYS A 141 1.02 -3.80 26.30
N SER A 142 0.05 -2.88 26.29
CA SER A 142 -0.01 -1.77 25.33
C SER A 142 1.26 -0.90 25.29
N ALA A 143 2.00 -0.81 26.40
CA ALA A 143 3.24 -0.04 26.48
C ALA A 143 4.44 -0.76 25.85
N ASP A 144 4.46 -2.09 25.86
CA ASP A 144 5.58 -2.91 25.37
C ASP A 144 5.39 -3.33 23.91
N ASP A 145 4.13 -3.45 23.46
CA ASP A 145 3.77 -3.96 22.14
C ASP A 145 2.71 -3.05 21.49
N PRO A 146 3.06 -2.32 20.41
CA PRO A 146 2.13 -1.43 19.73
C PRO A 146 0.96 -2.16 19.07
N THR A 147 1.08 -3.47 18.84
CA THR A 147 -0.01 -4.33 18.33
C THR A 147 -0.93 -4.84 19.45
N GLN A 148 -0.71 -4.40 20.69
CA GLN A 148 -1.59 -4.63 21.84
C GLN A 148 -2.32 -3.36 22.29
N ASN A 149 -2.69 -2.49 21.35
CA ASN A 149 -3.30 -1.20 21.65
C ASN A 149 -4.75 -1.32 22.13
N VAL A 150 -5.01 -0.99 23.39
CA VAL A 150 -6.36 -1.06 23.97
C VAL A 150 -7.32 -0.02 23.39
N ARG A 151 -6.85 1.17 23.02
CA ARG A 151 -7.69 2.21 22.40
C ARG A 151 -8.19 1.75 21.03
N ALA A 152 -7.32 1.12 20.26
CA ALA A 152 -7.69 0.46 19.01
C ALA A 152 -8.71 -0.66 19.22
N LEU A 153 -8.55 -1.46 20.29
CA LEU A 153 -9.52 -2.50 20.64
C LEU A 153 -10.90 -1.91 20.99
N PHE A 154 -10.97 -0.85 21.80
CA PHE A 154 -12.24 -0.18 22.14
C PHE A 154 -12.94 0.39 20.89
N SER A 155 -12.17 1.01 19.99
CA SER A 155 -12.68 1.48 18.69
C SER A 155 -13.20 0.31 17.83
N GLY A 156 -12.40 -0.76 17.70
CA GLY A 156 -12.76 -1.95 16.93
C GLY A 156 -14.00 -2.67 17.45
N ILE A 157 -14.18 -2.76 18.78
CA ILE A 157 -15.39 -3.34 19.38
C ILE A 157 -16.60 -2.48 19.04
N SER A 158 -16.48 -1.16 19.10
CA SER A 158 -17.59 -0.24 18.78
C SER A 158 -18.03 -0.30 17.32
N ALA A 159 -17.09 -0.54 16.41
CA ALA A 159 -17.37 -0.72 14.99
C ALA A 159 -18.13 -2.03 14.70
N VAL A 160 -17.93 -3.08 15.52
CA VAL A 160 -18.67 -4.34 15.40
C VAL A 160 -19.99 -4.30 16.17
N ASN A 161 -19.97 -3.76 17.39
CA ASN A 161 -21.08 -3.65 18.33
C ASN A 161 -21.32 -2.19 18.73
N THR A 162 -22.32 -1.56 18.13
CA THR A 162 -22.61 -0.14 18.28
C THR A 162 -23.06 0.26 19.69
N GLU A 163 -23.61 -0.69 20.46
CA GLU A 163 -24.07 -0.47 21.83
C GLU A 163 -22.93 -0.43 22.85
N PHE A 164 -21.77 -1.00 22.53
CA PHE A 164 -20.65 -1.10 23.46
C PHE A 164 -20.24 0.26 24.03
N LYS A 165 -20.12 1.29 23.17
CA LYS A 165 -19.76 2.65 23.61
C LYS A 165 -20.77 3.23 24.60
N ILE A 166 -22.06 3.02 24.36
CA ILE A 166 -23.16 3.49 25.23
C ILE A 166 -23.09 2.78 26.59
N GLN A 167 -22.85 1.48 26.59
CA GLN A 167 -22.76 0.70 27.85
C GLN A 167 -21.51 1.05 28.66
N ILE A 168 -20.38 1.30 28.00
CA ILE A 168 -19.18 1.82 28.68
C ILE A 168 -19.45 3.21 29.27
N GLN A 169 -20.08 4.13 28.55
CA GLN A 169 -20.47 5.44 29.09
C GLN A 169 -21.34 5.34 30.33
N LYS A 170 -22.29 4.38 30.35
CA LYS A 170 -23.20 4.15 31.48
C LYS A 170 -22.50 3.55 32.70
N HIS A 171 -21.62 2.56 32.52
CA HIS A 171 -21.09 1.73 33.61
C HIS A 171 -19.63 2.03 34.00
N TYR A 172 -18.87 2.64 33.09
CA TYR A 172 -17.43 2.93 33.21
C TYR A 172 -17.09 4.25 32.53
N ASN A 173 -17.78 5.34 32.92
CA ASN A 173 -17.63 6.65 32.30
C ASN A 173 -16.17 7.15 32.30
N GLU A 174 -15.38 6.73 33.28
CA GLU A 174 -13.94 7.02 33.36
C GLU A 174 -13.13 6.50 32.17
N LEU A 175 -13.65 5.54 31.39
CA LEU A 175 -12.99 4.94 30.23
C LEU A 175 -13.40 5.55 28.88
N CYS A 176 -14.31 6.51 28.86
CA CYS A 176 -14.87 7.06 27.62
C CYS A 176 -13.80 7.66 26.68
N TYR A 177 -12.72 8.20 27.23
CA TYR A 177 -11.60 8.75 26.47
C TYR A 177 -10.87 7.70 25.60
N LEU A 178 -11.03 6.40 25.89
CA LEU A 178 -10.43 5.33 25.09
C LEU A 178 -11.10 5.18 23.71
N PHE A 179 -12.29 5.74 23.52
CA PHE A 179 -12.97 5.79 22.22
C PHE A 179 -12.51 6.95 21.33
N ASP A 180 -11.73 7.88 21.86
CA ASP A 180 -11.10 8.97 21.09
C ASP A 180 -9.83 8.46 20.40
N TYR A 181 -9.92 7.24 19.87
CA TYR A 181 -8.88 6.59 19.10
C TYR A 181 -9.08 6.93 17.63
N GLU A 182 -8.25 7.86 17.15
CA GLU A 182 -8.04 8.00 15.72
C GLU A 182 -7.06 6.93 15.30
N THR A 183 -7.55 5.95 14.55
CA THR A 183 -6.68 4.98 13.88
C THR A 183 -5.67 5.79 13.10
N PRO A 184 -4.35 5.68 13.41
CA PRO A 184 -3.34 6.42 12.68
C PRO A 184 -3.62 6.22 11.19
N GLU A 185 -3.69 7.30 10.42
CA GLU A 185 -3.84 7.20 8.97
C GLU A 185 -2.59 6.50 8.42
N GLU A 186 -2.65 5.18 8.39
CA GLU A 186 -1.52 4.36 8.00
C GLU A 186 -1.47 4.29 6.48
N LYS A 187 -0.66 5.19 5.93
CA LYS A 187 0.12 4.87 4.73
C LYS A 187 1.21 3.88 5.11
N TYR A 188 0.90 2.60 5.06
CA TYR A 188 1.95 1.60 4.98
C TYR A 188 2.74 1.82 3.69
N GLU A 189 4.04 2.07 3.79
CA GLU A 189 4.94 1.83 2.67
C GLU A 189 4.87 0.34 2.31
N GLY A 190 4.03 -0.03 1.34
CA GLY A 190 3.89 -1.43 0.92
C GLY A 190 2.53 -1.85 0.40
N GLN A 191 1.45 -1.17 0.78
CA GLN A 191 0.17 -1.27 0.09
C GLN A 191 0.08 -0.10 -0.89
N ASP A 192 -0.07 -0.40 -2.17
CA ASP A 192 -0.54 0.57 -3.14
C ASP A 192 -2.01 0.85 -2.79
N SER A 193 -2.26 1.69 -1.79
CA SER A 193 -3.56 2.31 -1.60
C SER A 193 -3.77 3.31 -2.75
N PRO A 194 -5.00 3.42 -3.29
CA PRO A 194 -5.36 4.50 -4.20
C PRO A 194 -4.93 5.82 -3.58
N ALA A 195 -4.38 6.70 -4.40
CA ALA A 195 -3.79 7.97 -3.97
C ALA A 195 -4.59 8.66 -2.85
N GLU A 196 -3.90 9.35 -1.94
CA GLU A 196 -4.54 10.38 -1.11
C GLU A 196 -5.46 11.20 -2.02
N TYR A 197 -6.77 11.12 -1.76
CA TYR A 197 -7.73 11.99 -2.42
C TYR A 197 -7.55 13.39 -1.84
N TYR A 198 -6.54 14.10 -2.34
CA TYR A 198 -6.49 15.53 -2.16
C TYR A 198 -7.65 16.15 -2.94
N GLY A 199 -8.49 16.91 -2.24
CA GLY A 199 -9.60 17.62 -2.85
C GLY A 199 -9.12 18.48 -4.00
N TRP A 200 -10.00 18.67 -5.01
CA TRP A 200 -9.75 19.58 -6.12
C TRP A 200 -9.56 21.04 -5.70
N ASP A 201 -9.73 21.35 -4.40
CA ASP A 201 -9.53 22.68 -3.80
C ASP A 201 -8.11 23.24 -3.99
N GLU A 202 -7.12 22.40 -4.34
CA GLU A 202 -5.75 22.84 -4.66
C GLU A 202 -5.54 23.27 -6.12
N TYR A 203 -6.49 23.00 -7.02
CA TYR A 203 -6.40 23.41 -8.43
C TYR A 203 -7.36 24.58 -8.70
N PRO A 204 -6.90 25.68 -9.33
CA PRO A 204 -7.83 26.73 -9.74
C PRO A 204 -8.89 26.12 -10.67
N LEU A 205 -10.16 26.28 -10.33
CA LEU A 205 -11.30 25.71 -11.08
C LEU A 205 -11.29 26.08 -12.58
N ASP A 206 -10.67 27.23 -12.91
CA ASP A 206 -10.57 27.76 -14.27
C ASP A 206 -9.33 27.28 -15.04
N SER A 207 -8.49 26.43 -14.46
CA SER A 207 -7.33 25.87 -15.14
C SER A 207 -7.74 24.69 -16.03
N VAL A 208 -8.21 25.01 -17.24
CA VAL A 208 -8.56 24.00 -18.25
C VAL A 208 -7.28 23.36 -18.79
N PHE A 209 -6.86 22.26 -18.17
CA PHE A 209 -5.70 21.47 -18.60
C PHE A 209 -6.00 20.47 -19.71
N VAL A 210 -7.26 20.36 -20.14
CA VAL A 210 -7.70 19.37 -21.13
C VAL A 210 -8.43 20.07 -22.26
N ARG A 211 -7.94 19.87 -23.49
CA ARG A 211 -8.61 20.34 -24.72
C ARG A 211 -9.23 19.17 -25.48
N LYS A 212 -10.36 19.44 -26.13
CA LYS A 212 -11.04 18.48 -27.01
C LYS A 212 -10.59 18.70 -28.46
N GLU A 213 -10.18 17.64 -29.13
CA GLU A 213 -9.83 17.64 -30.55
C GLU A 213 -10.51 16.47 -31.26
N GLN A 214 -10.88 16.64 -32.53
CA GLN A 214 -11.39 15.55 -33.38
C GLN A 214 -10.40 15.27 -34.50
N ARG A 215 -10.08 14.00 -34.72
CA ARG A 215 -9.23 13.54 -35.82
C ARG A 215 -9.77 12.26 -36.43
N THR A 216 -9.52 12.06 -37.71
CA THR A 216 -9.89 10.80 -38.37
C THR A 216 -8.93 9.68 -38.00
N VAL A 217 -9.37 8.42 -38.13
CA VAL A 217 -8.52 7.23 -37.97
C VAL A 217 -7.29 7.34 -38.86
N ASN A 218 -7.45 7.73 -40.14
CA ASN A 218 -6.35 7.85 -41.09
C ASN A 218 -5.30 8.88 -40.62
N GLU A 219 -5.73 10.04 -40.14
CA GLU A 219 -4.81 11.07 -39.65
C GLU A 219 -4.02 10.59 -38.42
N VAL A 220 -4.70 9.97 -37.45
CA VAL A 220 -4.06 9.46 -36.24
C VAL A 220 -3.06 8.36 -36.60
N VAL A 221 -3.43 7.40 -37.45
CA VAL A 221 -2.52 6.31 -37.89
C VAL A 221 -1.32 6.85 -38.67
N LYS A 222 -1.51 7.83 -39.56
CA LYS A 222 -0.39 8.52 -40.23
C LYS A 222 0.57 9.17 -39.24
N ARG A 223 0.04 9.84 -38.20
CA ARG A 223 0.86 10.46 -37.15
C ARG A 223 1.56 9.42 -36.26
N ILE A 224 0.92 8.28 -35.97
CA ILE A 224 1.56 7.12 -35.31
C ILE A 224 2.74 6.61 -36.14
N ASN A 225 2.54 6.37 -37.44
CA ASN A 225 3.61 5.88 -38.32
C ASN A 225 4.78 6.86 -38.45
N LYS A 226 4.53 8.17 -38.29
CA LYS A 226 5.57 9.22 -38.24
C LYS A 226 6.20 9.40 -36.84
N GLY A 227 5.86 8.57 -35.87
CA GLY A 227 6.38 8.66 -34.49
C GLY A 227 5.89 9.88 -33.70
N ARG A 228 4.81 10.55 -34.16
CA ARG A 228 4.20 11.69 -33.44
C ARG A 228 3.25 11.25 -32.33
N PHE A 229 2.71 10.04 -32.42
CA PHE A 229 1.97 9.40 -31.33
C PHE A 229 2.83 8.28 -30.74
N VAL A 230 3.09 8.36 -29.43
CA VAL A 230 3.88 7.38 -28.70
C VAL A 230 2.91 6.36 -28.09
N LEU A 231 2.85 5.20 -28.74
CA LEU A 231 2.16 4.01 -28.23
C LEU A 231 3.11 3.28 -27.28
N ASN A 232 3.29 3.78 -26.05
CA ASN A 232 4.37 3.30 -25.17
C ASN A 232 4.09 1.87 -24.68
N PRO A 233 4.82 0.83 -25.15
CA PRO A 233 4.43 -0.57 -24.98
C PRO A 233 5.10 -1.24 -23.75
N ASP A 234 5.88 -0.51 -22.96
CA ASP A 234 6.79 -1.12 -21.99
C ASP A 234 6.10 -1.76 -20.77
N PHE A 235 4.87 -1.36 -20.44
CA PHE A 235 4.12 -1.82 -19.27
C PHE A 235 2.79 -2.52 -19.61
N GLN A 236 2.24 -2.31 -20.81
CA GLN A 236 1.03 -2.98 -21.32
C GLN A 236 1.31 -4.08 -22.35
N ARG A 237 2.58 -4.48 -22.49
CA ARG A 237 3.06 -5.44 -23.51
C ARG A 237 2.36 -6.80 -23.47
N ASP A 238 1.81 -7.17 -22.32
CA ASP A 238 1.22 -8.49 -22.08
C ASP A 238 -0.28 -8.59 -22.39
N PHE A 239 -0.96 -7.49 -22.77
CA PHE A 239 -2.41 -7.46 -22.93
C PHE A 239 -2.87 -6.86 -24.26
N VAL A 240 -2.52 -7.51 -25.39
CA VAL A 240 -3.07 -7.15 -26.71
C VAL A 240 -4.48 -7.73 -26.85
N TRP A 241 -5.44 -6.92 -27.31
CA TRP A 241 -6.79 -7.43 -27.61
C TRP A 241 -6.74 -8.63 -28.56
N ASP A 242 -7.55 -9.65 -28.26
CA ASP A 242 -7.71 -10.79 -29.17
C ASP A 242 -8.30 -10.35 -30.52
N LEU A 243 -8.13 -11.20 -31.54
CA LEU A 243 -8.62 -10.89 -32.90
C LEU A 243 -10.13 -10.65 -32.94
N LYS A 244 -10.91 -11.22 -32.01
CA LYS A 244 -12.36 -11.01 -31.94
C LYS A 244 -12.70 -9.58 -31.52
N LYS A 245 -12.09 -9.09 -30.42
CA LYS A 245 -12.24 -7.70 -29.96
C LYS A 245 -11.73 -6.70 -31.00
N GLN A 246 -10.58 -6.98 -31.62
CA GLN A 246 -10.05 -6.16 -32.71
C GLN A 246 -11.04 -6.08 -33.89
N SER A 247 -11.61 -7.21 -34.30
CA SER A 247 -12.60 -7.26 -35.40
C SER A 247 -13.87 -6.47 -35.06
N ARG A 248 -14.34 -6.53 -33.80
CA ARG A 248 -15.54 -5.81 -33.34
C ARG A 248 -15.38 -4.30 -33.40
N LEU A 249 -14.17 -3.80 -33.15
CA LEU A 249 -13.88 -2.37 -33.30
C LEU A 249 -13.99 -1.93 -34.77
N ILE A 250 -13.42 -2.71 -35.69
CA ILE A 250 -13.49 -2.42 -37.13
C ILE A 250 -14.93 -2.50 -37.63
N GLU A 251 -15.69 -3.51 -37.19
CA GLU A 251 -17.12 -3.64 -37.48
C GLU A 251 -17.90 -2.38 -37.01
N SER A 252 -17.60 -1.88 -35.82
CA SER A 252 -18.23 -0.67 -35.28
C SER A 252 -18.00 0.55 -36.20
N CYS A 253 -16.81 0.68 -36.78
CA CYS A 253 -16.49 1.73 -37.76
C CYS A 253 -17.30 1.57 -39.05
N LEU A 254 -17.39 0.34 -39.58
CA LEU A 254 -18.16 0.02 -40.78
C LEU A 254 -19.67 0.28 -40.59
N MET A 255 -20.17 0.07 -39.38
CA MET A 255 -21.55 0.36 -38.96
C MET A 255 -21.80 1.81 -38.54
N ARG A 256 -20.77 2.69 -38.58
CA ARG A 256 -20.85 4.09 -38.13
C ARG A 256 -21.31 4.25 -36.67
N ILE A 257 -20.96 3.29 -35.82
CA ILE A 257 -21.22 3.38 -34.40
C ILE A 257 -20.20 4.34 -33.78
N PRO A 258 -20.63 5.36 -33.01
CA PRO A 258 -19.73 6.26 -32.32
C PRO A 258 -18.76 5.49 -31.40
N LEU A 259 -17.47 5.80 -31.51
CA LEU A 259 -16.45 5.20 -30.66
C LEU A 259 -16.29 5.98 -29.37
N PRO A 260 -15.95 5.32 -28.24
CA PRO A 260 -15.65 6.03 -27.01
C PRO A 260 -14.51 7.04 -27.21
N VAL A 261 -14.44 8.06 -26.37
CA VAL A 261 -13.37 9.06 -26.42
C VAL A 261 -12.00 8.43 -26.14
N LEU A 262 -10.94 9.07 -26.61
CA LEU A 262 -9.55 8.72 -26.33
C LEU A 262 -8.96 9.80 -25.45
N TYR A 263 -8.16 9.40 -24.45
CA TYR A 263 -7.39 10.34 -23.65
C TYR A 263 -5.93 10.22 -23.99
N VAL A 264 -5.30 11.36 -24.21
CA VAL A 264 -3.90 11.45 -24.60
C VAL A 264 -3.25 12.62 -23.87
N ALA A 265 -1.94 12.58 -23.67
CA ALA A 265 -1.17 13.66 -23.07
C ALA A 265 -0.19 14.22 -24.09
N GLU A 266 -0.01 15.54 -24.08
CA GLU A 266 1.02 16.19 -24.90
C GLU A 266 2.34 16.24 -24.13
N ALA A 267 3.40 15.75 -24.75
CA ALA A 267 4.76 15.88 -24.26
C ALA A 267 5.33 17.27 -24.60
N LYS A 268 6.37 17.70 -23.88
CA LYS A 268 7.04 19.00 -24.13
C LYS A 268 7.61 19.13 -25.57
N ASP A 269 7.92 18.01 -26.23
CA ASP A 269 8.38 17.97 -27.63
C ASP A 269 7.23 17.94 -28.66
N GLY A 270 5.98 18.09 -28.20
CA GLY A 270 4.76 18.07 -29.00
C GLY A 270 4.34 16.68 -29.49
N LYS A 271 4.97 15.60 -29.01
CA LYS A 271 4.47 14.25 -29.25
C LYS A 271 3.24 14.00 -28.39
N ILE A 272 2.35 13.15 -28.89
CA ILE A 272 1.13 12.74 -28.20
C ILE A 272 1.35 11.37 -27.58
N ILE A 273 1.31 11.30 -26.25
CA ILE A 273 1.42 10.07 -25.47
C ILE A 273 0.01 9.53 -25.25
N VAL A 274 -0.22 8.28 -25.64
CA VAL A 274 -1.53 7.66 -25.49
C VAL A 274 -1.72 7.21 -24.05
N VAL A 275 -2.79 7.69 -23.41
CA VAL A 275 -3.14 7.39 -22.02
C VAL A 275 -4.18 6.29 -21.96
N ASP A 276 -5.30 6.51 -22.67
CA ASP A 276 -6.36 5.55 -22.87
C ASP A 276 -6.58 5.29 -24.36
N GLY A 277 -6.96 4.04 -24.69
CA GLY A 277 -7.25 3.61 -26.04
C GLY A 277 -6.05 3.12 -26.85
N LEU A 278 -4.95 2.75 -26.17
CA LEU A 278 -3.79 2.08 -26.78
C LEU A 278 -4.23 0.89 -27.67
N GLN A 279 -5.13 0.04 -27.16
CA GLN A 279 -5.62 -1.13 -27.88
C GLN A 279 -6.42 -0.75 -29.14
N ARG A 280 -7.22 0.32 -29.07
CA ARG A 280 -8.00 0.83 -30.20
C ARG A 280 -7.09 1.38 -31.29
N LEU A 281 -6.14 2.24 -30.93
CA LEU A 281 -5.17 2.82 -31.86
C LEU A 281 -4.23 1.76 -32.46
N SER A 282 -3.82 0.76 -31.66
CA SER A 282 -3.05 -0.39 -32.14
C SER A 282 -3.84 -1.23 -33.13
N THR A 283 -5.13 -1.46 -32.86
CA THR A 283 -6.05 -2.19 -33.76
C THR A 283 -6.16 -1.47 -35.10
N PHE A 284 -6.42 -0.15 -35.10
CA PHE A 284 -6.47 0.63 -36.34
C PHE A 284 -5.17 0.56 -37.11
N THR A 285 -4.04 0.79 -36.42
CA THR A 285 -2.72 0.73 -37.04
C THR A 285 -2.44 -0.64 -37.65
N ASN A 286 -2.80 -1.72 -36.95
CA ASN A 286 -2.60 -3.08 -37.45
C ASN A 286 -3.53 -3.42 -38.62
N PHE A 287 -4.79 -2.99 -38.59
CA PHE A 287 -5.75 -3.27 -39.64
C PHE A 287 -5.44 -2.52 -40.93
N LEU A 288 -5.18 -1.21 -40.86
CA LEU A 288 -4.81 -0.39 -42.02
C LEU A 288 -3.50 -0.87 -42.66
N ASN A 289 -2.57 -1.41 -41.87
CA ASN A 289 -1.35 -2.07 -42.36
C ASN A 289 -1.56 -3.54 -42.75
N ASN A 290 -2.80 -3.99 -42.93
CA ASN A 290 -3.17 -5.34 -43.38
C ASN A 290 -2.64 -6.50 -42.52
N LYS A 291 -2.38 -6.30 -41.22
CA LYS A 291 -1.80 -7.34 -40.36
C LYS A 291 -2.78 -8.46 -40.00
N PHE A 292 -4.08 -8.19 -39.98
CA PHE A 292 -5.12 -9.19 -39.73
C PHE A 292 -6.34 -9.00 -40.63
N ALA A 293 -7.20 -10.02 -40.70
CA ALA A 293 -8.47 -10.01 -41.42
C ALA A 293 -9.64 -10.02 -40.43
N ILE A 294 -10.79 -9.42 -40.81
CA ILE A 294 -11.97 -9.34 -39.95
C ILE A 294 -12.50 -10.75 -39.67
N LYS A 295 -12.55 -11.16 -38.40
CA LYS A 295 -13.08 -12.47 -37.99
C LYS A 295 -14.60 -12.40 -37.82
N ASN A 296 -15.30 -13.51 -38.06
CA ASN A 296 -16.71 -13.62 -37.69
C ASN A 296 -16.84 -13.60 -36.16
N ILE A 297 -17.69 -12.70 -35.65
CA ILE A 297 -17.92 -12.48 -34.21
C ILE A 297 -19.24 -13.13 -33.75
N SER A 298 -20.08 -13.62 -34.68
CA SER A 298 -21.36 -14.26 -34.36
C SER A 298 -21.15 -15.57 -33.56
N PRO A 299 -21.95 -15.82 -32.51
CA PRO A 299 -21.96 -17.10 -31.80
C PRO A 299 -22.43 -18.28 -32.67
N ASN A 300 -23.09 -18.00 -33.80
CA ASN A 300 -23.54 -19.00 -34.74
C ASN A 300 -22.65 -18.97 -36.01
N PRO A 301 -21.70 -19.91 -36.20
CA PRO A 301 -20.75 -19.87 -37.32
C PRO A 301 -21.40 -19.99 -38.71
N ASN A 302 -22.64 -20.50 -38.77
CA ASN A 302 -23.42 -20.63 -40.00
C ASN A 302 -24.32 -19.42 -40.30
N GLU A 303 -24.48 -18.49 -39.35
CA GLU A 303 -25.02 -17.16 -39.64
C GLU A 303 -23.88 -16.33 -40.22
N SER A 304 -23.61 -16.55 -41.50
CA SER A 304 -22.94 -15.55 -42.33
C SER A 304 -23.90 -14.37 -42.44
N GLY A 305 -23.99 -13.56 -41.39
CA GLY A 305 -24.82 -12.36 -41.39
C GLY A 305 -24.28 -11.41 -42.46
N GLY A 306 -24.79 -11.53 -43.70
CA GLY A 306 -24.96 -10.55 -44.79
C GLY A 306 -23.83 -9.58 -45.16
N ASN A 307 -22.70 -9.60 -44.48
CA ASN A 307 -21.78 -8.50 -44.41
C ASN A 307 -20.51 -8.89 -45.17
N GLY A 308 -20.41 -8.51 -46.44
CA GLY A 308 -19.34 -8.86 -47.38
C GLY A 308 -17.92 -8.36 -47.05
N PHE A 309 -17.64 -8.12 -45.77
CA PHE A 309 -16.36 -7.70 -45.21
C PHE A 309 -15.71 -8.74 -44.27
N ILE A 310 -16.43 -9.80 -43.85
CA ILE A 310 -15.86 -10.88 -43.04
C ILE A 310 -14.77 -11.61 -43.85
N GLY A 311 -13.65 -11.92 -43.21
CA GLY A 311 -12.49 -12.59 -43.81
C GLY A 311 -11.59 -11.67 -44.63
N LYS A 312 -11.96 -10.40 -44.82
CA LYS A 312 -11.19 -9.43 -45.61
C LYS A 312 -10.17 -8.67 -44.75
N ARG A 313 -9.01 -8.37 -45.34
CA ARG A 313 -8.07 -7.37 -44.82
C ARG A 313 -8.48 -5.99 -45.36
N PHE A 314 -7.87 -4.93 -44.84
CA PHE A 314 -8.17 -3.56 -45.26
C PHE A 314 -8.10 -3.38 -46.79
N LYS A 315 -7.05 -3.89 -47.43
CA LYS A 315 -6.85 -3.82 -48.90
C LYS A 315 -7.90 -4.59 -49.71
N ASP A 316 -8.57 -5.57 -49.11
CA ASP A 316 -9.54 -6.43 -49.79
C ASP A 316 -10.97 -5.84 -49.72
N LEU A 317 -11.17 -4.77 -48.92
CA LEU A 317 -12.43 -4.04 -48.83
C LEU A 317 -12.64 -3.16 -50.06
N SER A 318 -13.90 -2.88 -50.40
CA SER A 318 -14.21 -1.87 -51.43
C SER A 318 -13.75 -0.48 -50.96
N ILE A 319 -13.46 0.41 -51.91
CA ILE A 319 -13.00 1.78 -51.63
C ILE A 319 -13.92 2.49 -50.64
N THR A 320 -15.23 2.40 -50.84
CA THR A 320 -16.24 3.01 -49.94
C THR A 320 -16.16 2.48 -48.50
N LEU A 321 -15.80 1.21 -48.29
CA LEU A 321 -15.65 0.64 -46.95
C LEU A 321 -14.29 1.00 -46.34
N GLN A 322 -13.24 1.13 -47.16
CA GLN A 322 -11.94 1.64 -46.71
C GLN A 322 -12.07 3.09 -46.23
N GLU A 323 -12.65 3.97 -47.04
CA GLU A 323 -12.93 5.38 -46.70
C GLU A 323 -13.76 5.49 -45.43
N ARG A 324 -14.78 4.64 -45.27
CA ARG A 324 -15.60 4.64 -44.05
C ARG A 324 -14.79 4.38 -42.79
N ILE A 325 -13.82 3.47 -42.83
CA ILE A 325 -12.92 3.21 -41.69
C ILE A 325 -11.95 4.37 -41.51
N GLU A 326 -11.34 4.85 -42.59
CA GLU A 326 -10.35 5.93 -42.58
C GLU A 326 -10.92 7.24 -42.04
N ASP A 327 -12.15 7.58 -42.41
CA ASP A 327 -12.86 8.81 -42.06
C ASP A 327 -13.61 8.73 -40.73
N THR A 328 -13.56 7.57 -40.06
CA THR A 328 -14.15 7.43 -38.73
C THR A 328 -13.54 8.46 -37.78
N GLN A 329 -14.40 9.29 -37.17
CA GLN A 329 -13.98 10.39 -36.30
C GLN A 329 -13.65 9.86 -34.89
N LEU A 330 -12.45 10.17 -34.43
CA LEU A 330 -11.97 9.92 -33.08
C LEU A 330 -12.03 11.24 -32.29
N THR A 331 -12.64 11.20 -31.12
CA THR A 331 -12.62 12.33 -30.18
C THR A 331 -11.48 12.14 -29.19
N LEU A 332 -10.53 13.07 -29.16
CA LEU A 332 -9.38 13.08 -28.29
C LEU A 332 -9.54 14.16 -27.21
N TYR A 333 -9.36 13.78 -25.96
CA TYR A 333 -9.11 14.70 -24.86
C TYR A 333 -7.60 14.75 -24.62
N ILE A 334 -6.99 15.89 -24.95
CA ILE A 334 -5.55 16.11 -24.87
C ILE A 334 -5.23 16.87 -23.59
N LEU A 335 -4.48 16.23 -22.69
CA LEU A 335 -3.91 16.89 -21.52
C LEU A 335 -2.74 17.75 -21.97
N ASP A 336 -2.78 19.03 -21.62
CA ASP A 336 -1.77 20.01 -22.00
C ASP A 336 -0.40 19.68 -21.39
N ALA A 337 0.67 19.95 -22.16
CA ALA A 337 2.04 19.72 -21.71
C ALA A 337 2.39 20.56 -20.46
N ASN A 338 1.75 21.72 -20.29
CA ASN A 338 1.97 22.64 -19.17
C ASN A 338 1.16 22.29 -17.91
N ALA A 339 0.27 21.29 -17.98
CA ALA A 339 -0.47 20.85 -16.81
C ALA A 339 0.50 20.37 -15.71
N PRO A 340 0.24 20.69 -14.43
CA PRO A 340 1.02 20.17 -13.31
C PRO A 340 1.10 18.64 -13.38
N GLU A 341 2.25 18.07 -13.02
CA GLU A 341 2.47 16.62 -13.13
C GLU A 341 1.42 15.85 -12.32
N ARG A 342 1.15 16.30 -11.10
CA ARG A 342 0.14 15.71 -10.25
C ARG A 342 -1.24 15.68 -10.91
N ALA A 343 -1.66 16.77 -11.57
CA ALA A 343 -2.92 16.82 -12.31
C ALA A 343 -2.94 15.81 -13.48
N LYS A 344 -1.81 15.63 -14.19
CA LYS A 344 -1.69 14.61 -15.24
C LYS A 344 -1.90 13.22 -14.64
N LEU A 345 -1.22 12.88 -13.55
CA LEU A 345 -1.34 11.58 -12.88
C LEU A 345 -2.76 11.34 -12.37
N ASP A 346 -3.39 12.34 -11.75
CA ASP A 346 -4.74 12.23 -11.19
C ASP A 346 -5.80 12.04 -12.30
N ILE A 347 -5.65 12.73 -13.44
CA ILE A 347 -6.52 12.54 -14.61
C ILE A 347 -6.31 11.15 -15.20
N PHE A 348 -5.06 10.70 -15.37
CA PHE A 348 -4.75 9.36 -15.88
C PHE A 348 -5.40 8.27 -15.03
N GLU A 349 -5.29 8.37 -13.70
CA GLU A 349 -5.84 7.40 -12.75
C GLU A 349 -7.37 7.29 -12.87
N ARG A 350 -8.07 8.42 -13.03
CA ARG A 350 -9.54 8.45 -13.16
C ARG A 350 -10.07 7.99 -14.51
N VAL A 351 -9.31 8.27 -15.57
CA VAL A 351 -9.73 8.02 -16.95
C VAL A 351 -9.48 6.58 -17.37
N ASN A 352 -8.43 5.96 -16.85
CA ASN A 352 -8.02 4.63 -17.28
C ASN A 352 -9.08 3.60 -16.87
N SER A 353 -9.86 3.15 -17.85
CA SER A 353 -10.90 2.13 -17.70
C SER A 353 -10.37 0.69 -17.78
N GLY A 354 -9.04 0.53 -17.95
CA GLY A 354 -8.33 -0.75 -17.97
C GLY A 354 -7.71 -1.14 -16.62
N GLU A 355 -6.60 -1.88 -16.64
CA GLU A 355 -5.82 -2.14 -15.42
C GLU A 355 -5.25 -0.82 -14.88
N ILE A 356 -5.45 -0.58 -13.59
CA ILE A 356 -4.96 0.61 -12.88
C ILE A 356 -3.43 0.63 -13.00
N LEU A 357 -2.91 1.69 -13.63
CA LEU A 357 -1.48 1.94 -13.70
C LEU A 357 -1.02 2.64 -12.42
N THR A 358 0.13 2.23 -11.91
CA THR A 358 0.78 2.94 -10.80
C THR A 358 1.31 4.30 -11.24
N ARG A 359 1.49 5.24 -10.31
CA ARG A 359 2.07 6.57 -10.59
C ARG A 359 3.42 6.47 -11.28
N GLN A 360 4.27 5.51 -10.90
CA GLN A 360 5.55 5.32 -11.58
C GLN A 360 5.41 4.79 -13.02
N GLN A 361 4.46 3.89 -13.29
CA GLN A 361 4.17 3.46 -14.66
C GLN A 361 3.68 4.64 -15.51
N MET A 362 2.82 5.50 -14.96
CA MET A 362 2.37 6.72 -15.61
C MET A 362 3.53 7.69 -15.89
N ARG A 363 4.42 7.95 -14.92
CA ARG A 363 5.65 8.73 -15.13
C ARG A 363 6.54 8.14 -16.23
N ASN A 364 6.70 6.82 -16.26
CA ASN A 364 7.47 6.16 -17.31
C ASN A 364 6.86 6.37 -18.71
N CYS A 365 5.55 6.60 -18.81
CA CYS A 365 4.89 7.01 -20.06
C CYS A 365 5.24 8.45 -20.41
N LEU A 366 5.03 9.36 -19.46
CA LEU A 366 5.15 10.81 -19.62
C LEU A 366 6.59 11.25 -19.92
N PHE A 367 7.57 10.65 -19.25
CA PHE A 367 9.00 11.00 -19.37
C PHE A 367 9.79 9.99 -20.21
N THR A 368 9.31 9.75 -21.44
CA THR A 368 9.99 8.87 -22.39
C THR A 368 11.36 9.45 -22.75
N GLY A 369 12.43 8.65 -22.65
CA GLY A 369 13.78 9.13 -22.97
C GLY A 369 14.89 8.25 -22.41
N GLN A 370 16.07 8.83 -22.25
CA GLN A 370 17.22 8.18 -21.64
C GLN A 370 17.03 7.95 -20.13
N ALA A 371 16.31 8.84 -19.44
CA ALA A 371 16.05 8.71 -18.00
C ALA A 371 15.32 7.40 -17.67
N THR A 372 14.22 7.10 -18.37
CA THR A 372 13.43 5.87 -18.15
C THR A 372 14.18 4.61 -18.59
N LYS A 373 15.03 4.69 -19.61
CA LYS A 373 15.95 3.60 -19.99
C LYS A 373 17.00 3.36 -18.90
N TRP A 374 17.55 4.42 -18.34
CA TRP A 374 18.53 4.37 -17.27
C TRP A 374 17.93 3.73 -16.01
N LEU A 375 16.73 4.15 -15.58
CA LEU A 375 16.05 3.54 -14.42
C LEU A 375 15.82 2.04 -14.62
N LYS A 376 15.48 1.62 -15.84
CA LYS A 376 15.32 0.20 -16.20
C LYS A 376 16.64 -0.57 -16.25
N LYS A 377 17.75 0.08 -16.61
CA LYS A 377 19.12 -0.50 -16.54
C LYS A 377 19.50 -0.71 -15.07
N ALA A 378 19.34 0.33 -14.24
CA ALA A 378 19.63 0.31 -12.81
C ALA A 378 18.79 -0.73 -12.05
N SER A 379 17.49 -0.85 -12.36
CA SER A 379 16.63 -1.82 -11.66
C SER A 379 16.98 -3.29 -11.93
N LYS A 380 17.78 -3.54 -12.96
CA LYS A 380 18.30 -4.88 -13.32
C LYS A 380 19.75 -5.09 -12.90
N SER A 381 20.37 -4.12 -12.24
CA SER A 381 21.76 -4.25 -11.84
C SER A 381 21.93 -5.30 -10.74
N LYS A 382 23.11 -5.95 -10.72
CA LYS A 382 23.38 -7.03 -9.76
C LYS A 382 23.44 -6.51 -8.34
N SER A 383 24.05 -5.34 -8.13
CA SER A 383 24.18 -4.70 -6.82
C SER A 383 22.80 -4.36 -6.23
N PHE A 384 21.92 -3.72 -7.02
CA PHE A 384 20.55 -3.38 -6.61
C PHE A 384 19.72 -4.62 -6.27
N LEU A 385 19.73 -5.63 -7.15
CA LEU A 385 18.99 -6.88 -6.90
C LEU A 385 19.53 -7.62 -5.68
N LYS A 386 20.84 -7.57 -5.41
CA LYS A 386 21.49 -8.20 -4.27
C LYS A 386 21.16 -7.51 -2.95
N VAL A 387 21.20 -6.18 -2.91
CA VAL A 387 20.93 -5.39 -1.69
C VAL A 387 19.44 -5.36 -1.33
N THR A 388 18.59 -5.34 -2.35
CA THR A 388 17.14 -5.45 -2.16
C THR A 388 16.66 -6.90 -2.05
N ASP A 389 17.50 -7.88 -2.40
CA ASP A 389 17.16 -9.31 -2.46
C ASP A 389 15.90 -9.56 -3.31
N GLY A 390 15.77 -8.80 -4.39
CA GLY A 390 14.65 -8.88 -5.34
C GLY A 390 13.27 -8.60 -4.74
N SER A 391 13.19 -8.01 -3.54
CA SER A 391 11.91 -7.86 -2.82
C SER A 391 11.07 -6.67 -3.27
N ILE A 392 11.49 -5.93 -4.30
CA ILE A 392 10.75 -4.79 -4.86
C ILE A 392 10.13 -5.21 -6.20
N SER A 393 8.82 -4.98 -6.33
CA SER A 393 8.04 -5.37 -7.51
C SER A 393 8.46 -4.61 -8.76
N SER A 394 8.98 -5.33 -9.75
CA SER A 394 9.23 -4.81 -11.10
C SER A 394 7.95 -4.70 -11.94
N LYS A 395 6.93 -5.52 -11.64
CA LYS A 395 5.61 -5.50 -12.31
C LYS A 395 4.92 -4.14 -12.15
N THR A 396 4.92 -3.61 -10.92
CA THR A 396 4.36 -2.29 -10.60
C THR A 396 5.39 -1.15 -10.80
N MET A 397 6.58 -1.46 -11.33
CA MET A 397 7.70 -0.52 -11.48
C MET A 397 8.13 0.18 -10.18
N ARG A 398 7.84 -0.42 -9.03
CA ARG A 398 8.24 0.13 -7.72
C ARG A 398 9.76 0.14 -7.58
N ASP A 399 10.45 -0.79 -8.22
CA ASP A 399 11.91 -0.80 -8.36
C ASP A 399 12.42 0.52 -8.98
N ARG A 400 11.82 0.94 -10.10
CA ARG A 400 12.18 2.18 -10.80
C ARG A 400 11.80 3.42 -10.01
N GLU A 401 10.70 3.39 -9.25
CA GLU A 401 10.32 4.52 -8.38
C GLU A 401 11.37 4.76 -7.31
N VAL A 402 11.76 3.71 -6.60
CA VAL A 402 12.75 3.77 -5.52
C VAL A 402 14.10 4.27 -6.04
N ILE A 403 14.52 3.79 -7.22
CA ILE A 403 15.72 4.29 -7.89
C ILE A 403 15.56 5.75 -8.31
N ASN A 404 14.39 6.15 -8.82
CA ASN A 404 14.15 7.54 -9.19
C ASN A 404 14.18 8.48 -7.97
N ARG A 405 13.80 8.01 -6.78
CA ARG A 405 13.95 8.77 -5.52
C ARG A 405 15.42 9.00 -5.20
N PHE A 406 16.28 7.99 -5.35
CA PHE A 406 17.73 8.18 -5.27
C PHE A 406 18.21 9.24 -6.27
N CYS A 407 17.85 9.11 -7.55
CA CYS A 407 18.24 10.08 -8.58
C CYS A 407 17.76 11.50 -8.25
N ALA A 408 16.53 11.65 -7.74
CA ALA A 408 15.97 12.94 -7.40
C ALA A 408 16.72 13.60 -6.24
N PHE A 409 16.95 12.88 -5.14
CA PHE A 409 17.69 13.43 -4.00
C PHE A 409 19.17 13.64 -4.30
N HIS A 410 19.80 12.80 -5.11
CA HIS A 410 21.20 12.96 -5.50
C HIS A 410 21.39 14.13 -6.49
N LEU A 411 20.58 14.22 -7.55
CA LEU A 411 20.74 15.24 -8.60
C LEU A 411 20.18 16.61 -8.22
N LEU A 412 19.08 16.64 -7.46
CA LEU A 412 18.41 17.89 -7.09
C LEU A 412 18.74 18.31 -5.65
N GLY A 413 19.11 17.40 -4.76
CA GLY A 413 19.35 17.70 -3.36
C GLY A 413 18.06 17.84 -2.54
N THR A 414 18.20 17.68 -1.21
CA THR A 414 17.08 17.80 -0.26
C THR A 414 16.51 19.22 -0.20
N ASP A 415 17.35 20.24 -0.42
CA ASP A 415 16.95 21.65 -0.31
C ASP A 415 15.97 22.07 -1.41
N HIS A 416 15.92 21.33 -2.52
CA HIS A 416 14.98 21.54 -3.61
C HIS A 416 13.66 20.76 -3.44
N TYR A 417 13.51 20.03 -2.33
CA TYR A 417 12.26 19.41 -1.89
C TYR A 417 11.51 20.35 -0.92
N THR A 418 11.07 21.49 -1.43
CA THR A 418 10.47 22.58 -0.66
C THR A 418 8.96 22.43 -0.43
N GLN A 419 8.32 21.52 -1.16
CA GLN A 419 6.90 21.21 -1.08
C GLN A 419 6.76 19.71 -0.87
N SER A 420 5.70 19.28 -0.16
CA SER A 420 5.40 17.86 0.09
C SER A 420 4.87 17.15 -1.17
N ASP A 421 5.42 17.47 -2.33
CA ASP A 421 5.05 16.94 -3.65
C ASP A 421 6.16 16.02 -4.18
N MET A 422 6.12 14.77 -3.74
CA MET A 422 7.06 13.74 -4.19
C MET A 422 6.90 13.47 -5.69
N ASP A 423 5.69 13.59 -6.24
CA ASP A 423 5.45 13.29 -7.65
C ASP A 423 6.09 14.32 -8.59
N GLY A 424 5.90 15.61 -8.30
CA GLY A 424 6.58 16.68 -9.01
C GLY A 424 8.10 16.65 -8.82
N PHE A 425 8.60 16.26 -7.63
CA PHE A 425 10.04 16.10 -7.39
C PHE A 425 10.65 15.01 -8.27
N LEU A 426 9.99 13.84 -8.33
CA LEU A 426 10.41 12.72 -9.16
C LEU A 426 10.32 13.01 -10.66
N ALA A 427 9.35 13.82 -11.08
CA ALA A 427 9.27 14.30 -12.46
C ALA A 427 10.42 15.24 -12.81
N ARG A 428 10.73 16.23 -11.95
CA ARG A 428 11.88 17.13 -12.16
C ARG A 428 13.21 16.37 -12.30
N ALA A 429 13.38 15.28 -11.55
CA ALA A 429 14.56 14.42 -11.66
C ALA A 429 14.65 13.74 -13.04
N LEU A 430 13.53 13.18 -13.53
CA LEU A 430 13.46 12.58 -14.86
C LEU A 430 13.73 13.60 -15.98
N GLU A 431 13.21 14.83 -15.83
CA GLU A 431 13.49 15.92 -16.75
C GLU A 431 14.98 16.26 -16.77
N LYS A 432 15.60 16.44 -15.60
CA LYS A 432 17.03 16.70 -15.47
C LYS A 432 17.86 15.57 -16.10
N MET A 433 17.54 14.32 -15.80
CA MET A 433 18.23 13.15 -16.36
C MET A 433 18.13 13.07 -17.88
N ASN A 434 17.02 13.53 -18.48
CA ASN A 434 16.88 13.59 -19.94
C ASN A 434 17.74 14.69 -20.60
N THR A 435 18.30 15.62 -19.83
CA THR A 435 19.24 16.64 -20.33
C THR A 435 20.72 16.25 -20.21
N LEU A 436 21.02 15.20 -19.45
CA LEU A 436 22.39 14.73 -19.25
C LEU A 436 22.94 14.09 -20.53
N ASN A 437 24.25 14.03 -20.68
CA ASN A 437 24.89 13.25 -21.74
C ASN A 437 25.14 11.80 -21.28
N GLU A 438 25.64 10.95 -22.18
CA GLU A 438 25.90 9.53 -21.88
C GLU A 438 26.96 9.33 -20.79
N GLN A 439 28.01 10.16 -20.77
CA GLN A 439 29.05 10.11 -19.75
C GLN A 439 28.50 10.46 -18.36
N GLU A 440 27.73 11.56 -18.25
CA GLU A 440 27.10 11.98 -16.99
C GLU A 440 26.12 10.91 -16.46
N LEU A 441 25.40 10.24 -17.37
CA LEU A 441 24.51 9.14 -17.00
C LEU A 441 25.28 7.89 -16.53
N ASP A 442 26.41 7.58 -17.15
CA ASP A 442 27.25 6.47 -16.73
C ASP A 442 27.95 6.75 -15.40
N GLU A 443 28.40 7.99 -15.16
CA GLU A 443 28.91 8.44 -13.85
C GLU A 443 27.84 8.29 -12.77
N LEU A 444 26.62 8.77 -13.00
CA LEU A 444 25.49 8.57 -12.09
C LEU A 444 25.21 7.08 -11.83
N PHE A 445 25.39 6.22 -12.85
CA PHE A 445 25.23 4.78 -12.69
C PHE A 445 26.31 4.17 -11.80
N GLN A 446 27.56 4.60 -11.92
CA GLN A 446 28.63 4.14 -11.03
C GLN A 446 28.39 4.57 -9.58
N ILE A 447 27.95 5.82 -9.37
CA ILE A 447 27.60 6.33 -8.03
C ILE A 447 26.46 5.51 -7.42
N PHE A 448 25.44 5.17 -8.22
CA PHE A 448 24.34 4.30 -7.79
C PHE A 448 24.83 2.89 -7.43
N GLU A 449 25.62 2.25 -8.29
CA GLU A 449 26.15 0.90 -8.04
C GLU A 449 26.99 0.87 -6.76
N HIS A 450 27.91 1.84 -6.62
CA HIS A 450 28.75 2.00 -5.44
C HIS A 450 27.89 2.08 -4.17
N SER A 451 26.88 2.95 -4.16
CA SER A 451 25.96 3.07 -3.03
C SER A 451 25.26 1.76 -2.67
N MET A 452 24.77 1.02 -3.68
CA MET A 452 24.09 -0.26 -3.45
C MET A 452 25.05 -1.30 -2.86
N GLU A 453 26.29 -1.32 -3.32
CA GLU A 453 27.35 -2.20 -2.80
C GLU A 453 27.72 -1.83 -1.36
N MET A 454 27.90 -0.54 -1.06
CA MET A 454 28.24 -0.06 0.28
C MET A 454 27.14 -0.35 1.29
N ASN A 455 25.89 -0.14 0.90
CA ASN A 455 24.73 -0.52 1.71
C ASN A 455 24.70 -2.03 1.98
N TYR A 456 25.05 -2.86 1.00
CA TYR A 456 25.16 -4.31 1.19
C TYR A 456 26.33 -4.71 2.08
N VAL A 457 27.49 -4.05 1.97
CA VAL A 457 28.66 -4.30 2.84
C VAL A 457 28.31 -4.01 4.29
N LEU A 458 27.59 -2.92 4.56
CA LEU A 458 27.20 -2.54 5.92
C LEU A 458 26.07 -3.40 6.47
N PHE A 459 25.06 -3.71 5.66
CA PHE A 459 23.79 -4.23 6.19
C PHE A 459 23.33 -5.55 5.58
N GLY A 460 24.03 -6.06 4.59
CA GLY A 460 23.69 -7.29 3.87
C GLY A 460 22.23 -7.28 3.40
N ARG A 461 21.51 -8.35 3.70
CA ARG A 461 20.09 -8.51 3.34
C ARG A 461 19.13 -7.65 4.18
N HIS A 462 19.62 -6.98 5.22
CA HIS A 462 18.84 -6.06 6.05
C HIS A 462 18.97 -4.60 5.62
N ALA A 463 19.75 -4.31 4.56
CA ALA A 463 19.81 -2.98 3.98
C ALA A 463 18.39 -2.43 3.71
N PHE A 464 18.21 -1.15 4.02
CA PHE A 464 16.95 -0.41 3.84
C PHE A 464 15.74 -0.97 4.59
N ARG A 465 15.95 -1.67 5.71
CA ARG A 465 14.88 -2.35 6.45
C ARG A 465 14.92 -2.01 7.93
N LYS A 466 13.74 -1.86 8.53
CA LYS A 466 13.62 -1.64 9.98
C LYS A 466 14.11 -2.81 10.82
N SER A 467 14.19 -4.02 10.25
CA SER A 467 14.84 -5.16 10.91
C SER A 467 16.31 -4.91 11.31
N LEU A 468 16.94 -3.82 10.86
CA LEU A 468 18.24 -3.37 11.37
C LEU A 468 18.25 -3.07 12.86
N SER A 469 17.12 -2.59 13.41
CA SER A 469 16.97 -2.33 14.84
C SER A 469 16.75 -3.60 15.67
N ALA A 470 16.54 -4.75 15.01
CA ALA A 470 16.23 -5.98 15.72
C ALA A 470 17.35 -6.36 16.70
N LYS A 471 16.93 -6.79 17.89
CA LYS A 471 17.84 -7.16 18.99
C LYS A 471 18.63 -8.43 18.69
N TYR A 472 18.13 -9.29 17.81
CA TYR A 472 18.73 -10.58 17.49
C TYR A 472 18.96 -10.75 15.98
N GLN A 473 20.11 -11.33 15.60
CA GLN A 473 20.50 -11.53 14.19
C GLN A 473 19.57 -12.44 13.39
N TRP A 474 18.83 -13.33 14.05
CA TRP A 474 17.83 -14.24 13.46
C TRP A 474 16.42 -13.65 13.36
N SER A 475 16.23 -12.37 13.68
CA SER A 475 14.92 -11.73 13.53
C SER A 475 14.48 -11.70 12.07
N ALA A 476 13.18 -11.96 11.85
CA ALA A 476 12.59 -11.95 10.53
C ALA A 476 12.83 -10.61 9.82
N ARG A 477 13.13 -10.70 8.53
CA ARG A 477 13.39 -9.53 7.69
C ARG A 477 12.10 -8.74 7.47
N SER A 478 12.14 -7.43 7.71
CA SER A 478 11.02 -6.54 7.40
C SER A 478 10.98 -6.19 5.92
N VAL A 479 9.86 -5.61 5.46
CA VAL A 479 9.74 -5.00 4.12
C VAL A 479 10.77 -3.87 3.97
N ILE A 480 11.21 -3.61 2.73
CA ILE A 480 12.04 -2.45 2.42
C ILE A 480 11.27 -1.17 2.73
N ASN A 481 11.89 -0.32 3.53
CA ASN A 481 11.40 1.00 3.85
C ASN A 481 12.02 1.99 2.86
N ILE A 482 11.18 2.65 2.07
CA ILE A 482 11.60 3.57 1.01
C ILE A 482 12.28 4.80 1.61
N SER A 483 11.81 5.26 2.76
CA SER A 483 12.41 6.41 3.45
C SER A 483 13.84 6.13 3.94
N LEU A 484 14.12 4.89 4.40
CA LEU A 484 15.48 4.43 4.68
C LEU A 484 16.30 4.26 3.40
N PHE A 485 15.68 3.81 2.30
CA PHE A 485 16.33 3.77 1.00
C PHE A 485 16.78 5.17 0.56
N ASP A 486 15.89 6.17 0.59
CA ASP A 486 16.20 7.56 0.21
C ASP A 486 17.49 8.05 0.86
N VAL A 487 17.56 7.92 2.18
CA VAL A 487 18.64 8.50 2.97
C VAL A 487 19.94 7.68 2.88
N CYS A 488 19.87 6.36 3.01
CA CYS A 488 21.06 5.52 2.97
C CYS A 488 21.64 5.39 1.55
N SER A 489 20.79 5.39 0.52
CA SER A 489 21.27 5.32 -0.87
C SER A 489 21.98 6.61 -1.29
N VAL A 490 21.52 7.78 -0.83
CA VAL A 490 22.13 9.06 -1.18
C VAL A 490 23.37 9.31 -0.34
N LEU A 491 23.27 9.25 0.99
CA LEU A 491 24.40 9.65 1.86
C LEU A 491 25.61 8.71 1.78
N LEU A 492 25.39 7.42 1.51
CA LEU A 492 26.50 6.47 1.34
C LEU A 492 27.06 6.46 -0.08
N SER A 493 26.45 7.19 -1.02
CA SER A 493 26.95 7.26 -2.40
C SER A 493 28.21 8.11 -2.56
N ASP A 494 28.43 9.06 -1.64
CA ASP A 494 29.53 10.03 -1.70
C ASP A 494 30.73 9.65 -0.81
N ILE A 495 30.67 8.50 -0.10
CA ILE A 495 31.71 8.08 0.84
C ILE A 495 32.59 7.01 0.18
N GLU A 496 33.91 7.18 0.28
CA GLU A 496 34.88 6.21 -0.25
C GLU A 496 34.75 4.82 0.39
N GLU A 497 34.93 3.78 -0.41
CA GLU A 497 34.80 2.38 0.00
C GLU A 497 35.72 2.01 1.18
N ASP A 498 36.96 2.51 1.16
CA ASP A 498 37.95 2.22 2.21
C ASP A 498 37.56 2.83 3.56
N LEU A 499 36.95 4.03 3.56
CA LEU A 499 36.44 4.66 4.77
C LEU A 499 35.27 3.87 5.36
N ILE A 500 34.36 3.39 4.51
CA ILE A 500 33.22 2.55 4.94
C ILE A 500 33.71 1.21 5.50
N LYS A 501 34.65 0.54 4.82
CA LYS A 501 35.18 -0.75 5.28
C LYS A 501 35.94 -0.61 6.59
N THR A 502 36.79 0.42 6.72
CA THR A 502 37.58 0.67 7.92
C THR A 502 36.70 0.99 9.13
N ASN A 503 35.61 1.73 8.92
CA ASN A 503 34.71 2.17 9.99
C ASN A 503 33.40 1.36 10.06
N SER A 504 33.35 0.18 9.44
CA SER A 504 32.10 -0.58 9.23
C SER A 504 31.30 -0.81 10.51
N ASP A 505 31.95 -1.24 11.59
CA ASP A 505 31.27 -1.55 12.86
C ASP A 505 30.84 -0.30 13.62
N SER A 506 31.55 0.82 13.46
CA SER A 506 31.17 2.11 14.05
C SER A 506 29.98 2.71 13.30
N LEU A 507 30.00 2.71 11.96
CA LEU A 507 28.88 3.14 11.12
C LEU A 507 27.62 2.31 11.40
N LYS A 508 27.72 0.98 11.44
CA LYS A 508 26.59 0.10 11.76
C LYS A 508 25.97 0.45 13.11
N ARG A 509 26.80 0.71 14.14
CA ARG A 509 26.33 1.08 15.48
C ARG A 509 25.67 2.45 15.49
N ALA A 510 26.27 3.46 14.89
CA ALA A 510 25.72 4.81 14.81
C ALA A 510 24.35 4.80 14.09
N ILE A 511 24.26 4.14 12.95
CA ILE A 511 23.00 4.02 12.18
C ILE A 511 21.96 3.19 12.94
N LYS A 512 22.37 2.14 13.66
CA LYS A 512 21.45 1.36 14.50
C LYS A 512 20.90 2.19 15.67
N HIS A 513 21.71 3.07 16.26
CA HIS A 513 21.30 3.94 17.37
C HIS A 513 20.23 4.96 16.94
N LEU A 514 20.18 5.35 15.66
CA LEU A 514 19.09 6.18 15.13
C LEU A 514 17.69 5.52 15.28
N PHE A 515 17.61 4.20 15.41
CA PHE A 515 16.35 3.51 15.68
C PHE A 515 15.91 3.59 17.15
N GLU A 516 16.67 4.25 18.01
CA GLU A 516 16.27 4.63 19.37
C GLU A 516 15.77 6.09 19.40
N ASP A 517 16.05 6.87 18.35
CA ASP A 517 15.59 8.24 18.19
C ASP A 517 14.14 8.28 17.66
N TYR A 518 13.24 8.79 18.51
CA TYR A 518 11.81 8.86 18.19
C TYR A 518 11.52 9.69 16.94
N GLU A 519 12.20 10.83 16.75
CA GLU A 519 11.95 11.71 15.60
C GLU A 519 12.40 11.05 14.30
N PHE A 520 13.53 10.34 14.32
CA PHE A 520 14.03 9.58 13.18
C PHE A 520 13.06 8.45 12.81
N ILE A 521 12.64 7.63 13.77
CA ILE A 521 11.67 6.54 13.54
C ILE A 521 10.39 7.10 12.93
N GLN A 522 9.88 8.20 13.48
CA GLN A 522 8.70 8.89 12.94
C GLN A 522 8.92 9.34 11.50
N ALA A 523 10.08 9.93 11.20
CA ALA A 523 10.43 10.43 9.87
C ALA A 523 10.59 9.36 8.79
N ILE A 524 10.83 8.10 9.19
CA ILE A 524 10.88 6.94 8.28
C ILE A 524 9.61 6.07 8.35
N THR A 525 8.62 6.43 9.16
CA THR A 525 7.40 5.60 9.37
C THR A 525 6.13 6.29 8.95
N ILE A 526 5.93 7.55 9.33
CA ILE A 526 4.65 8.26 9.19
C ILE A 526 4.85 9.55 8.41
N GLY A 527 3.96 9.80 7.44
CA GLY A 527 3.96 11.06 6.68
C GLY A 527 5.31 11.35 6.01
N THR A 528 5.98 10.31 5.52
CA THR A 528 7.40 10.33 5.14
C THR A 528 7.71 11.25 3.95
N ASN A 529 6.70 11.59 3.15
CA ASN A 529 6.85 12.56 2.07
C ASN A 529 6.75 14.02 2.53
N SER A 530 6.41 14.32 3.79
CA SER A 530 6.39 15.73 4.23
C SER A 530 7.80 16.31 4.28
N VAL A 531 7.95 17.58 3.87
CA VAL A 531 9.24 18.29 3.83
C VAL A 531 10.00 18.17 5.16
N ASN A 532 9.30 18.36 6.28
CA ASN A 532 9.89 18.24 7.61
C ASN A 532 10.44 16.83 7.87
N LYS A 533 9.71 15.76 7.54
CA LYS A 533 10.20 14.40 7.73
C LYS A 533 11.39 14.07 6.82
N VAL A 534 11.40 14.58 5.58
CA VAL A 534 12.58 14.45 4.69
C VAL A 534 13.80 15.09 5.33
N ASN A 535 13.68 16.35 5.76
CA ASN A 535 14.79 17.07 6.36
C ASN A 535 15.29 16.40 7.64
N ILE A 536 14.39 15.96 8.52
CA ILE A 536 14.76 15.27 9.76
C ILE A 536 15.55 13.99 9.46
N ARG A 537 15.04 13.11 8.57
CA ARG A 537 15.72 11.83 8.32
C ARG A 537 17.09 12.01 7.66
N PHE A 538 17.21 12.95 6.71
CA PHE A 538 18.48 13.24 6.06
C PHE A 538 19.48 13.88 7.01
N LYS A 539 19.03 14.84 7.84
CA LYS A 539 19.88 15.49 8.83
C LYS A 539 20.42 14.49 9.85
N LYS A 540 19.55 13.74 10.53
CA LYS A 540 19.98 12.81 11.60
C LYS A 540 20.89 11.70 11.07
N MET A 541 20.62 11.17 9.87
CA MET A 541 21.54 10.19 9.28
C MET A 541 22.89 10.80 8.91
N ARG A 542 22.90 12.01 8.35
CA ARG A 542 24.15 12.72 8.02
C ARG A 542 24.97 12.96 9.28
N ASP A 543 24.35 13.49 10.33
CA ASP A 543 25.01 13.74 11.62
C ASP A 543 25.62 12.43 12.17
N ALA A 544 24.87 11.32 12.15
CA ALA A 544 25.37 10.02 12.62
C ALA A 544 26.52 9.44 11.78
N ILE A 545 26.57 9.73 10.48
CA ILE A 545 27.68 9.32 9.60
C ILE A 545 28.90 10.21 9.84
N SER A 546 28.72 11.53 9.90
CA SER A 546 29.79 12.52 10.08
C SER A 546 30.46 12.47 11.46
N GLU A 547 29.82 11.88 12.46
CA GLU A 547 30.47 11.58 13.75
C GLU A 547 31.55 10.49 13.64
N ILE A 548 31.52 9.69 12.58
CA ILE A 548 32.44 8.56 12.37
C ILE A 548 33.49 8.87 11.29
N ILE A 549 33.11 9.57 10.22
CA ILE A 549 33.94 9.80 9.02
C ILE A 549 34.00 11.28 8.66
#